data_AF-A0A1H6I5C6-F1
#
_entry.id   AF-A0A1H6I5C6-F1
#
_cell.length_a   1.000
_cell.length_b   1.000
_cell.length_c   1.000
_cell.angle_alpha   90.00
_cell.angle_beta   90.00
_cell.angle_gamma   90.00
#
_symmetry.space_group_name_H-M   'P 1'
#
loop_
_entity.id
_entity.type
_entity.pdbx_description
1 polymer ?
#
loop_
_entity_poly.entity_id
_entity_poly.type
_entity_poly.pdbx_seq_one_letter_code
_entity_poly.pdbx_strand_id
1 'polypeptide(L)'
;MISFEASDRLVAAAEEWGEARLEERDEAIETKVEQALLEVEHLVSGAHEVDFEVDGRTVHLEPTDALATFLERQATAKGLDESDVLALHVDLFARVFLDDEERPSNAPPT
;
A
#
# COMPACT_ATOMS: atom_id res chain seq x y z
N MET A 1 -2.26 15.35 -5.37
CA MET A 1 -2.92 14.06 -5.67
C MET A 1 -2.26 13.33 -6.85
N ILE A 2 -1.82 12.10 -6.61
CA ILE A 2 -1.25 11.15 -7.58
C ILE A 2 -2.17 9.92 -7.62
N SER A 3 -2.42 9.35 -8.79
CA SER A 3 -3.33 8.20 -8.93
C SER A 3 -2.68 7.05 -9.69
N PHE A 4 -2.94 5.82 -9.26
CA PHE A 4 -2.44 4.61 -9.91
C PHE A 4 -3.41 3.43 -9.73
N GLU A 5 -3.25 2.39 -10.54
CA GLU A 5 -4.03 1.15 -10.42
C GLU A 5 -3.31 0.14 -9.51
N ALA A 6 -4.00 -0.40 -8.52
CA ALA A 6 -3.50 -1.47 -7.67
C ALA A 6 -3.10 -2.69 -8.52
N SER A 7 -1.88 -3.18 -8.33
CA SER A 7 -1.37 -4.32 -9.10
C SER A 7 -2.16 -5.59 -8.80
N ASP A 8 -2.22 -6.52 -9.76
CA ASP A 8 -2.83 -7.83 -9.53
C ASP A 8 -2.18 -8.58 -8.36
N ARG A 9 -0.89 -8.33 -8.09
CA ARG A 9 -0.17 -8.91 -6.95
C ARG A 9 -0.66 -8.34 -5.62
N LEU A 10 -0.91 -7.04 -5.56
CA LEU A 10 -1.48 -6.38 -4.37
C LEU A 10 -2.91 -6.86 -4.13
N VAL A 11 -3.74 -6.92 -5.19
CA VAL A 11 -5.13 -7.39 -5.08
C VAL A 11 -5.20 -8.84 -4.63
N ALA A 12 -4.36 -9.73 -5.19
CA ALA A 12 -4.32 -11.12 -4.76
C ALA A 12 -3.87 -11.26 -3.30
N ALA A 13 -2.92 -10.42 -2.84
CA ALA A 13 -2.49 -10.42 -1.44
C ALA A 13 -3.58 -9.88 -0.50
N ALA A 14 -4.37 -8.89 -0.94
CA ALA A 14 -5.54 -8.41 -0.22
C ALA A 14 -6.62 -9.48 -0.10
N GLU A 15 -6.92 -10.18 -1.18
CA GLU A 15 -7.88 -11.29 -1.17
C GLU A 15 -7.43 -12.42 -0.22
N GLU A 16 -6.15 -12.80 -0.25
CA GLU A 16 -5.55 -13.79 0.67
C GLU A 16 -5.66 -13.33 2.14
N TRP A 17 -5.31 -12.08 2.42
CA TRP A 17 -5.34 -11.51 3.76
C TRP A 17 -6.77 -11.36 4.31
N GLY A 18 -7.70 -10.93 3.46
CA GLY A 18 -9.11 -10.77 3.79
C GLY A 18 -9.81 -12.11 4.01
N GLU A 19 -9.51 -13.14 3.21
CA GLU A 19 -10.04 -14.49 3.42
C GLU A 19 -9.65 -15.06 4.79
N ALA A 20 -8.39 -14.88 5.21
CA ALA A 20 -7.92 -15.31 6.52
C ALA A 20 -8.65 -14.61 7.69
N ARG A 21 -9.15 -13.40 7.47
CA ARG A 21 -9.77 -12.54 8.49
C ARG A 21 -11.30 -12.40 8.38
N LEU A 22 -11.90 -13.05 7.39
CA LEU A 22 -13.33 -12.90 7.04
C LEU A 22 -13.71 -11.45 6.73
N GLU A 23 -12.80 -10.70 6.11
CA GLU A 23 -12.99 -9.30 5.70
C GLU A 23 -13.53 -9.20 4.27
N GLU A 24 -14.30 -8.15 3.98
CA GLU A 24 -14.79 -7.92 2.62
C GLU A 24 -13.65 -7.54 1.68
N ARG A 25 -13.80 -7.88 0.40
CA ARG A 25 -12.73 -7.69 -0.59
C ARG A 25 -12.26 -6.25 -0.71
N ASP A 26 -13.20 -5.31 -0.76
CA ASP A 26 -12.87 -3.90 -0.97
C ASP A 26 -12.18 -3.32 0.27
N GLU A 27 -12.62 -3.69 1.47
CA GLU A 27 -11.98 -3.35 2.76
C GLU A 27 -10.55 -3.95 2.85
N ALA A 28 -10.38 -5.20 2.43
CA ALA A 28 -9.07 -5.83 2.41
C ALA A 28 -8.10 -5.14 1.43
N ILE A 29 -8.60 -4.70 0.26
CA ILE A 29 -7.78 -3.92 -0.69
C ILE A 29 -7.36 -2.59 -0.07
N GLU A 30 -8.31 -1.86 0.53
CA GLU A 30 -8.05 -0.60 1.22
C GLU A 30 -6.97 -0.77 2.30
N THR A 31 -7.13 -1.76 3.18
CA THR A 31 -6.16 -2.07 4.24
C THR A 31 -4.76 -2.38 3.68
N LYS A 32 -4.66 -3.19 2.62
CA LYS A 32 -3.35 -3.51 2.03
C LYS A 32 -2.71 -2.33 1.31
N VAL A 33 -3.51 -1.51 0.65
CA VAL A 33 -3.07 -0.26 0.02
C VAL A 33 -2.56 0.70 1.10
N GLU A 34 -3.29 0.89 2.20
CA GLU A 34 -2.88 1.72 3.33
C GLU A 34 -1.52 1.27 3.88
N GLN A 35 -1.38 -0.03 4.19
CA GLN A 35 -0.13 -0.59 4.71
C GLN A 35 1.06 -0.32 3.79
N ALA A 36 0.88 -0.50 2.48
CA ALA A 36 1.94 -0.27 1.50
C ALA A 36 2.28 1.22 1.35
N LEU A 37 1.26 2.09 1.28
CA LEU A 37 1.45 3.53 1.18
C LEU A 37 2.12 4.10 2.43
N LEU A 38 1.70 3.65 3.62
CA LEU A 38 2.26 4.07 4.89
C LEU A 38 3.74 3.73 5.00
N GLU A 39 4.15 2.55 4.54
CA GLU A 39 5.57 2.19 4.54
C GLU A 39 6.38 3.02 3.54
N VAL A 40 5.84 3.29 2.34
CA VAL A 40 6.50 4.17 1.36
C VAL A 40 6.67 5.59 1.91
N GLU A 41 5.62 6.16 2.49
CA GLU A 41 5.68 7.47 3.14
C GLU A 41 6.66 7.48 4.30
N HIS A 42 6.59 6.49 5.19
CA HIS A 42 7.48 6.38 6.33
C HIS A 42 8.96 6.36 5.91
N LEU A 43 9.30 5.59 4.88
CA LEU A 43 10.68 5.47 4.40
C LEU A 43 11.22 6.75 3.74
N VAL A 44 10.35 7.58 3.15
CA VAL A 44 10.77 8.79 2.43
C VAL A 44 10.68 10.05 3.30
N SER A 45 9.57 10.23 4.01
CA SER A 45 9.22 11.43 4.76
C SER A 45 9.28 11.25 6.27
N GLY A 46 9.25 10.01 6.76
CA GLY A 46 9.09 9.69 8.18
C GLY A 46 7.65 9.86 8.68
N ALA A 47 6.67 10.06 7.78
CA ALA A 47 5.27 10.13 8.15
C ALA A 47 4.76 8.79 8.73
N HIS A 48 3.67 8.88 9.49
CA HIS A 48 3.00 7.75 10.16
C HIS A 48 1.51 7.69 9.82
N GLU A 49 1.08 8.51 8.87
CA GLU A 49 -0.30 8.64 8.41
C GLU A 49 -0.25 8.91 6.90
N VAL A 50 -1.28 8.45 6.19
CA VAL A 50 -1.43 8.64 4.75
C VAL A 50 -2.85 9.13 4.46
N ASP A 51 -2.99 10.03 3.48
CA ASP A 51 -4.27 10.53 3.02
C ASP A 51 -4.54 9.95 1.62
N PHE A 52 -5.48 9.02 1.53
CA PHE A 52 -5.76 8.30 0.30
C PHE A 52 -7.21 7.81 0.21
N GLU A 53 -7.63 7.48 -1.01
CA GLU A 53 -8.92 6.87 -1.31
C GLU A 53 -8.75 5.72 -2.32
N VAL A 54 -9.62 4.71 -2.25
CA VAL A 54 -9.67 3.59 -3.22
C VAL A 54 -11.04 3.55 -3.89
N ASP A 55 -11.06 3.69 -5.22
CA ASP A 55 -12.24 3.47 -6.07
C ASP A 55 -12.05 2.17 -6.88
N GLY A 56 -12.54 1.07 -6.29
CA GLY A 56 -12.37 -0.29 -6.80
C GLY A 56 -10.91 -0.74 -6.80
N ARG A 57 -10.16 -0.39 -7.84
CA ARG A 57 -8.70 -0.64 -7.96
C ARG A 57 -7.88 0.62 -8.15
N THR A 58 -8.54 1.77 -8.35
CA THR A 58 -7.85 3.04 -8.54
C THR A 58 -7.55 3.62 -7.18
N VAL A 59 -6.28 3.87 -6.89
CA VAL A 59 -5.82 4.49 -5.66
C VAL A 59 -5.54 5.97 -5.93
N HIS A 60 -6.04 6.86 -5.09
CA HIS A 60 -5.77 8.29 -5.10
C HIS A 60 -5.00 8.64 -3.83
N LEU A 61 -3.75 9.09 -3.95
CA LEU A 61 -2.90 9.48 -2.83
C LEU A 61 -2.70 11.00 -2.83
N GLU A 62 -2.79 11.64 -1.68
CA GLU A 62 -2.20 12.96 -1.44
C GLU A 62 -0.85 12.79 -0.70
N PRO A 63 0.28 12.81 -1.42
CA PRO A 63 1.58 12.57 -0.82
C PRO A 63 2.04 13.77 0.01
N THR A 64 2.93 13.53 0.96
CA THR A 64 3.72 14.60 1.58
C THR A 64 4.61 15.30 0.55
N ASP A 65 4.98 16.56 0.81
CA ASP A 65 5.91 17.31 -0.06
C ASP A 65 7.24 16.55 -0.30
N ALA A 66 7.68 15.80 0.71
CA ALA A 66 8.89 14.99 0.64
C ALA A 66 8.72 13.79 -0.32
N LEU A 67 7.61 13.06 -0.22
CA LEU A 67 7.32 11.97 -1.13
C LEU A 67 7.08 12.48 -2.56
N ALA A 68 6.31 13.56 -2.74
CA ALA A 68 6.10 14.18 -4.05
C ALA A 68 7.43 14.54 -4.73
N THR A 69 8.32 15.23 -4.00
CA THR A 69 9.65 15.61 -4.51
C THR A 69 10.51 14.38 -4.85
N PHE A 70 10.40 13.31 -4.05
CA PHE A 70 11.13 12.06 -4.31
C PHE A 70 10.63 11.37 -5.58
N LEU A 71 9.31 11.25 -5.76
CA LEU A 71 8.68 10.65 -6.93
C LEU A 71 9.03 11.44 -8.20
N GLU A 72 8.91 12.76 -8.19
CA GLU A 72 9.25 13.65 -9.32
C GLU A 72 10.70 13.42 -9.81
N ARG A 73 11.65 13.33 -8.87
CA ARG A 73 13.07 13.11 -9.18
C ARG A 73 13.31 11.75 -9.84
N GLN A 74 12.69 10.69 -9.32
CA GLN A 74 12.83 9.36 -9.89
C GLN A 74 12.16 9.26 -11.27
N ALA A 75 10.94 9.78 -11.38
CA ALA A 75 10.17 9.87 -12.62
C ALA A 75 10.99 10.56 -13.72
N THR A 76 11.51 11.76 -13.43
CA THR A 76 12.37 12.52 -14.35
C THR A 76 13.63 11.76 -14.74
N ALA A 77 14.32 11.14 -13.78
CA ALA A 77 15.57 10.42 -14.05
C ALA A 77 15.37 9.16 -14.91
N LYS A 78 14.15 8.60 -14.95
CA LYS A 78 13.82 7.35 -15.65
C LYS A 78 12.92 7.55 -16.86
N GLY A 79 12.39 8.76 -17.08
CA GLY A 79 11.41 9.02 -18.13
C GLY A 79 10.10 8.29 -17.88
N LEU A 80 9.67 8.25 -16.62
CA LEU A 80 8.40 7.68 -16.17
C LEU A 80 7.50 8.78 -15.60
N ASP A 81 6.23 8.45 -15.40
CA ASP A 81 5.31 9.29 -14.63
C ASP A 81 5.45 8.99 -13.13
N GLU A 82 5.13 9.97 -12.28
CA GLU A 82 5.18 9.82 -10.81
C GLU A 82 4.24 8.71 -10.32
N SER A 83 3.08 8.55 -10.97
CA SER A 83 2.12 7.47 -10.73
C SER A 83 2.71 6.09 -10.97
N ASP A 84 3.48 5.93 -12.04
CA ASP A 84 4.13 4.65 -12.37
C ASP A 84 5.20 4.31 -11.34
N VAL A 85 5.97 5.32 -10.93
CA VAL A 85 6.99 5.13 -9.89
C VAL A 85 6.33 4.76 -8.57
N LEU A 86 5.28 5.45 -8.15
CA LEU A 86 4.55 5.13 -6.93
C LEU A 86 3.97 3.72 -6.99
N ALA A 87 3.35 3.33 -8.11
CA ALA A 87 2.80 1.98 -8.30
C ALA A 87 3.87 0.90 -8.12
N LEU A 88 5.09 1.11 -8.64
CA LEU A 88 6.21 0.19 -8.46
C LEU A 88 6.65 0.07 -6.99
N HIS A 89 6.66 1.18 -6.24
CA HIS A 89 7.03 1.16 -4.82
C HIS A 89 5.95 0.49 -3.98
N VAL A 90 4.67 0.78 -4.23
CA VAL A 90 3.55 0.12 -3.56
C VAL A 90 3.54 -1.38 -3.85
N ASP A 91 3.76 -1.78 -5.10
CA ASP A 91 3.82 -3.19 -5.47
C ASP A 91 4.91 -3.94 -4.69
N LEU A 92 6.06 -3.33 -4.41
CA LEU A 92 7.14 -3.94 -3.61
C LEU A 92 6.66 -4.44 -2.24
N PHE A 93 5.68 -3.75 -1.64
CA PHE A 93 5.12 -4.08 -0.33
C PHE A 93 3.91 -5.02 -0.38
N ALA A 94 3.44 -5.41 -1.56
CA ALA A 94 2.19 -6.16 -1.75
C ALA A 94 2.02 -7.38 -0.83
N ARG A 95 3.11 -8.13 -0.58
CA ARG A 95 3.08 -9.37 0.21
C ARG A 95 3.79 -9.27 1.57
N VAL A 96 4.33 -8.11 1.93
CA VAL A 96 5.18 -7.95 3.12
C VAL A 96 4.40 -8.22 4.41
N PHE A 97 3.13 -7.81 4.47
CA PHE A 97 2.30 -7.93 5.67
C PHE A 97 1.28 -9.08 5.61
N LEU A 98 1.67 -10.23 5.07
CA LEU A 98 0.82 -11.44 5.08
C LEU A 98 1.02 -12.30 6.34
N ASP A 99 2.22 -12.27 6.94
CA ASP A 99 2.69 -13.30 7.89
C ASP A 99 2.49 -12.99 9.40
N ASP A 100 1.73 -11.96 9.79
CA ASP A 100 1.53 -11.63 11.22
C ASP A 100 0.56 -12.58 11.98
N GLU A 101 0.43 -13.83 11.53
CA GLU A 101 -0.36 -14.87 12.21
C GLU A 101 0.48 -15.91 12.99
N GLU A 102 1.62 -15.53 13.56
CA GLU A 102 2.08 -16.26 14.75
C GLU A 102 1.34 -15.74 15.98
N ARG A 103 0.12 -16.27 16.17
CA ARG A 103 -0.60 -16.16 17.45
C ARG A 103 0.38 -16.58 18.55
N PRO A 104 0.72 -15.72 19.53
CA PRO A 104 1.65 -16.11 20.58
C PRO A 104 1.09 -17.34 21.30
N SER A 105 1.92 -18.36 21.52
CA SER A 105 1.56 -19.68 22.07
C SER A 105 0.77 -19.67 23.40
N ASN A 106 0.61 -18.51 24.04
CA ASN A 106 0.01 -18.32 25.36
C ASN A 106 -1.32 -17.53 25.35
N ALA A 107 -1.97 -17.32 24.20
CA ALA A 107 -3.29 -16.67 24.20
C ALA A 107 -4.36 -17.63 24.80
N PRO A 108 -5.17 -17.19 25.78
CA PRO A 108 -6.22 -18.02 26.37
C PRO A 108 -7.36 -18.31 25.35
N PRO A 109 -8.03 -19.48 25.45
CA PRO A 109 -9.10 -19.85 24.53
C PRO A 109 -10.38 -19.03 24.77
N THR A 110 -11.06 -18.65 23.68
CA THR A 110 -12.45 -18.14 23.66
C THR A 110 -13.46 -19.22 23.99
#